data_AF-A0A9D4IH65-F1
#
_entry.id   AF-A0A9D4IH65-F1
#
_cell.length_a   1.000
_cell.length_b   1.000
_cell.length_c   1.000
_cell.angle_alpha   90.00
_cell.angle_beta   90.00
_cell.angle_gamma   90.00
#
_symmetry.space_group_name_H-M   'P 1'
#
loop_
_entity.id
_entity.type
_entity.pdbx_description
1 polymer ?
#
loop_
_entity_poly.entity_id
_entity_poly.type
_entity_poly.pdbx_seq_one_letter_code
_entity_poly.pdbx_strand_id
1 'polypeptide(L)'
;MQERRQKTDTVMEVPAINATIAAASSDPNLTQQKTHLVPAINATIAADSSAPNLTKQKTHSVQAINATIAAASSAPNWTQQETHLVPAISTTIAAASSAPKLTQQKTNSAPAINATIAAASSAPNMTQQITHAVPAINATIAAASRAPNLSHQQTHSVPAINATVAAAFSAPNITQLKTHSVPAINATIAAASSAPNFTQQTTHSLVIENDDNTILGTFKSRILSNLTLPLLTLLTSWNENQEKHLVHNLTLINWRSLHPYVIPVVFTNESSVINECNKAGVTTLPLSKVAADGIPVLKYMFRDAMDHFNTSFYAFSNGDILFTDTLIRTLAHMIHSTTGNLSKPVLIVGRRTNVENVTFEEGLHWKNITRISKSRGKLFGGWAEDYFITTPSYSWNKVAEVVIGRRAYDNWLVYNARKMNYTVIDATDTLVAVHQTTEAGNFEGRSHSNRYYNHNLLAKMYKRIPYQAGVVGCIEMYTQYDLKQFQVKVRKVPAYCSV
;
A
#
# COMPACT_ATOMS: atom_id res chain seq x y z
N MET A 1 -54.56 17.84 33.32
CA MET A 1 -53.37 17.59 32.46
C MET A 1 -52.15 17.57 33.36
N GLN A 2 -51.65 16.39 33.72
CA GLN A 2 -50.36 16.26 34.40
C GLN A 2 -49.27 16.30 33.34
N GLU A 3 -48.39 17.30 33.38
CA GLU A 3 -47.12 17.25 32.67
C GLU A 3 -46.38 15.97 33.09
N ARG A 4 -46.20 15.03 32.15
CA ARG A 4 -45.27 13.92 32.33
C ARG A 4 -43.87 14.53 32.45
N ARG A 5 -43.41 14.78 33.69
CA ARG A 5 -42.03 15.16 33.96
C ARG A 5 -41.11 14.10 33.36
N GLN A 6 -40.18 14.51 32.50
CA GLN A 6 -39.10 13.65 32.01
C GLN A 6 -38.25 13.21 33.21
N LYS A 7 -38.43 11.98 33.69
CA LYS A 7 -37.54 11.43 34.72
C LYS A 7 -36.25 10.96 34.05
N THR A 8 -35.14 11.49 34.52
CA THR A 8 -33.77 11.14 34.12
C THR A 8 -33.08 10.51 35.32
N ASP A 9 -32.62 9.27 35.19
CA ASP A 9 -31.72 8.68 36.19
C ASP A 9 -30.28 8.95 35.75
N THR A 10 -29.57 9.77 36.54
CA THR A 10 -28.14 10.01 36.37
C THR A 10 -27.39 9.18 37.39
N VAL A 11 -26.72 8.13 36.94
CA VAL A 11 -25.83 7.32 37.76
C VAL A 11 -24.43 7.97 37.75
N MET A 12 -24.15 8.64 38.87
CA MET A 12 -22.86 9.16 39.35
C MET A 12 -22.17 10.26 38.53
N GLU A 13 -21.37 11.06 39.24
CA GLU A 13 -20.34 12.00 38.76
C GLU A 13 -19.06 11.81 39.62
N VAL A 14 -18.69 10.56 39.91
CA VAL A 14 -17.61 10.23 40.86
C VAL A 14 -16.58 9.30 40.19
N PRO A 15 -15.28 9.38 40.54
CA PRO A 15 -14.28 8.42 40.10
C PRO A 15 -14.67 6.97 40.43
N ALA A 16 -14.59 6.08 39.43
CA ALA A 16 -14.71 4.64 39.60
C ALA A 16 -13.31 4.02 39.61
N ILE A 17 -12.72 3.80 40.78
CA ILE A 17 -11.37 3.24 40.92
C ILE A 17 -11.44 1.90 41.63
N ASN A 18 -10.94 0.82 41.00
CA ASN A 18 -11.02 -0.56 41.51
C ASN A 18 -12.45 -0.96 41.91
N ALA A 19 -13.45 -0.52 41.13
CA ALA A 19 -14.85 -0.59 41.50
C ALA A 19 -15.68 -1.35 40.46
N THR A 20 -16.80 -1.93 40.89
CA THR A 20 -17.85 -2.44 40.01
C THR A 20 -19.08 -1.56 40.15
N ILE A 21 -19.54 -0.98 39.05
CA ILE A 21 -20.71 -0.11 38.98
C ILE A 21 -21.74 -0.77 38.08
N ALA A 22 -22.92 -1.05 38.64
CA ALA A 22 -24.06 -1.52 37.88
C ALA A 22 -25.19 -0.48 37.94
N ALA A 23 -25.64 -0.04 36.77
CA ALA A 23 -26.78 0.85 36.59
C ALA A 23 -27.89 0.06 35.90
N ALA A 24 -28.83 -0.48 36.68
CA ALA A 24 -30.00 -1.18 36.18
C ALA A 24 -31.27 -0.40 36.56
N SER A 25 -32.19 -0.20 35.62
CA SER A 25 -33.49 0.40 35.93
C SER A 25 -34.63 -0.26 35.15
N SER A 26 -35.73 -0.50 35.85
CA SER A 26 -37.01 -0.98 35.34
C SER A 26 -38.16 0.00 35.61
N ASP A 27 -37.85 1.24 36.02
CA ASP A 27 -38.86 2.24 36.38
C ASP A 27 -39.68 2.63 35.12
N PRO A 28 -41.00 2.42 35.11
CA PRO A 28 -41.84 2.76 33.97
C PRO A 28 -41.89 4.26 33.68
N ASN A 29 -41.49 5.13 34.62
CA ASN A 29 -41.40 6.58 34.38
C ASN A 29 -40.05 7.03 33.85
N LEU A 30 -39.04 6.14 33.81
CA LEU A 30 -37.72 6.48 33.33
C LEU A 30 -37.74 6.71 31.82
N THR A 31 -37.33 7.90 31.40
CA THR A 31 -37.30 8.28 29.98
C THR A 31 -35.87 8.37 29.43
N GLN A 32 -34.90 8.66 30.30
CA GLN A 32 -33.47 8.74 29.98
C GLN A 32 -32.62 8.13 31.10
N GLN A 33 -31.64 7.32 30.73
CA GLN A 33 -30.61 6.82 31.65
C GLN A 33 -29.26 7.40 31.24
N LYS A 34 -28.59 8.08 32.18
CA LYS A 34 -27.25 8.63 31.97
C LYS A 34 -26.30 8.02 32.99
N THR A 35 -25.21 7.42 32.53
CA THR A 35 -24.10 7.01 33.39
C THR A 35 -22.93 7.91 33.05
N HIS A 36 -22.53 8.80 33.96
CA HIS A 36 -21.42 9.73 33.74
C HIS A 36 -20.28 9.40 34.71
N LEU A 37 -19.05 9.26 34.22
CA LEU A 37 -17.93 8.80 35.05
C LEU A 37 -16.70 9.67 34.83
N VAL A 38 -16.05 10.04 35.92
CA VAL A 38 -14.89 10.93 35.90
C VAL A 38 -13.90 10.52 36.99
N PRO A 39 -12.81 9.77 36.71
CA PRO A 39 -12.52 8.78 35.66
C PRO A 39 -12.90 7.33 36.06
N ALA A 40 -12.76 6.35 35.15
CA ALA A 40 -12.90 4.91 35.39
C ALA A 40 -11.56 4.18 35.26
N ILE A 41 -11.01 3.66 36.36
CA ILE A 41 -9.69 3.02 36.43
C ILE A 41 -9.82 1.65 37.11
N ASN A 42 -9.37 0.58 36.46
CA ASN A 42 -9.53 -0.80 36.96
C ASN A 42 -10.98 -1.11 37.35
N ALA A 43 -11.94 -0.62 36.56
CA ALA A 43 -13.35 -0.63 36.92
C ALA A 43 -14.19 -1.46 35.94
N THR A 44 -15.25 -2.09 36.45
CA THR A 44 -16.27 -2.74 35.63
C THR A 44 -17.55 -1.93 35.72
N ILE A 45 -18.08 -1.50 34.59
CA ILE A 45 -19.28 -0.67 34.50
C ILE A 45 -20.28 -1.41 33.61
N ALA A 46 -21.46 -1.69 34.15
CA ALA A 46 -22.57 -2.28 33.41
C ALA A 46 -23.78 -1.36 33.50
N ALA A 47 -24.27 -0.88 32.35
CA ALA A 47 -25.54 -0.15 32.26
C ALA A 47 -26.54 -1.02 31.51
N ASP A 48 -27.60 -1.44 32.19
CA ASP A 48 -28.72 -2.18 31.62
C ASP A 48 -30.05 -1.49 31.93
N SER A 49 -31.03 -1.64 31.05
CA SER A 49 -32.38 -1.18 31.35
C SER A 49 -33.42 -1.93 30.53
N SER A 50 -34.50 -2.29 31.23
CA SER A 50 -35.73 -2.86 30.70
C SER A 50 -36.93 -1.89 30.85
N ALA A 51 -36.67 -0.63 31.24
CA ALA A 51 -37.71 0.35 31.50
C ALA A 51 -38.56 0.62 30.23
N PRO A 52 -39.89 0.41 30.28
CA PRO A 52 -40.73 0.40 29.08
C PRO A 52 -40.81 1.75 28.35
N ASN A 53 -40.60 2.85 29.06
CA ASN A 53 -40.63 4.21 28.50
C ASN A 53 -39.23 4.81 28.29
N LEU A 54 -38.16 4.03 28.47
CA LEU A 54 -36.81 4.48 28.19
C LEU A 54 -36.69 4.78 26.70
N THR A 55 -36.30 6.00 26.37
CA THR A 55 -36.10 6.42 24.98
C THR A 55 -34.62 6.56 24.64
N LYS A 56 -33.79 6.93 25.62
CA LYS A 56 -32.35 7.19 25.45
C LYS A 56 -31.52 6.61 26.58
N GLN A 57 -30.39 5.99 26.23
CA GLN A 57 -29.38 5.56 27.18
C GLN A 57 -28.03 6.15 26.76
N LYS A 58 -27.37 6.86 27.69
CA LYS A 58 -26.07 7.47 27.46
C LYS A 58 -25.07 7.04 28.52
N THR A 59 -24.01 6.36 28.10
CA THR A 59 -22.88 6.03 28.96
C THR A 59 -21.70 6.90 28.54
N HIS A 60 -21.17 7.70 29.46
CA HIS A 60 -20.03 8.57 29.23
C HIS A 60 -18.98 8.36 30.31
N SER A 61 -17.72 8.18 29.92
CA SER A 61 -16.58 8.39 30.83
C SER A 61 -15.59 9.41 30.27
N VAL A 62 -15.03 10.23 31.16
CA VAL A 62 -13.99 11.25 30.89
C VAL A 62 -12.58 10.68 30.93
N GLN A 63 -12.41 9.40 31.31
CA GLN A 63 -11.19 8.61 31.12
C GLN A 63 -11.51 7.16 31.48
N ALA A 64 -11.11 6.20 30.65
CA ALA A 64 -11.24 4.78 30.95
C ALA A 64 -9.88 4.09 30.80
N ILE A 65 -9.36 3.53 31.90
CA ILE A 65 -8.05 2.85 31.95
C ILE A 65 -8.23 1.48 32.58
N ASN A 66 -7.85 0.43 31.87
CA ASN A 66 -8.01 -0.96 32.33
C ASN A 66 -9.45 -1.25 32.80
N ALA A 67 -10.43 -0.73 32.07
CA ALA A 67 -11.84 -0.79 32.43
C ALA A 67 -12.62 -1.71 31.49
N THR A 68 -13.73 -2.24 31.98
CA THR A 68 -14.75 -2.92 31.17
C THR A 68 -16.04 -2.15 31.25
N ILE A 69 -16.57 -1.71 30.10
CA ILE A 69 -17.80 -0.92 30.02
C ILE A 69 -18.78 -1.65 29.11
N ALA A 70 -19.85 -2.17 29.70
CA ALA A 70 -20.93 -2.84 29.00
C ALA A 70 -22.20 -1.98 29.06
N ALA A 71 -22.81 -1.71 27.91
CA ALA A 71 -24.11 -1.07 27.82
C ALA A 71 -25.07 -1.97 27.04
N ALA A 72 -26.10 -2.46 27.71
CA ALA A 72 -27.15 -3.27 27.10
C ALA A 72 -28.52 -2.62 27.35
N SER A 73 -29.49 -2.89 26.47
CA SER A 73 -30.88 -2.64 26.78
C SER A 73 -31.81 -3.50 25.91
N SER A 74 -32.94 -3.86 26.50
CA SER A 74 -34.07 -4.56 25.88
C SER A 74 -35.36 -3.73 25.91
N ALA A 75 -35.27 -2.45 26.29
CA ALA A 75 -36.43 -1.60 26.51
C ALA A 75 -37.27 -1.40 25.23
N PRO A 76 -38.60 -1.62 25.27
CA PRO A 76 -39.47 -1.67 24.09
C PRO A 76 -39.60 -0.33 23.33
N ASN A 77 -39.45 0.82 24.01
CA ASN A 77 -39.54 2.15 23.39
C ASN A 77 -38.18 2.84 23.21
N TRP A 78 -37.09 2.09 23.35
CA TRP A 78 -35.74 2.63 23.27
C TRP A 78 -35.35 2.93 21.84
N THR A 79 -34.95 4.18 21.58
CA THR A 79 -34.68 4.66 20.23
C THR A 79 -33.21 5.01 20.02
N GLN A 80 -32.45 5.36 21.07
CA GLN A 80 -31.05 5.78 20.96
C GLN A 80 -30.15 5.19 22.06
N GLN A 81 -29.06 4.55 21.62
CA GLN A 81 -27.93 4.16 22.48
C GLN A 81 -26.69 4.97 22.14
N GLU A 82 -26.08 5.58 23.15
CA GLU A 82 -24.82 6.28 23.01
C GLU A 82 -23.81 5.85 24.08
N THR A 83 -22.65 5.39 23.66
CA THR A 83 -21.50 5.14 24.53
C THR A 83 -20.33 5.99 24.05
N HIS A 84 -19.86 6.93 24.88
CA HIS A 84 -18.78 7.86 24.53
C HIS A 84 -17.67 7.81 25.58
N LEU A 85 -16.43 7.61 25.15
CA LEU A 85 -15.24 7.65 26.01
C LEU A 85 -14.20 8.61 25.49
N VAL A 86 -13.52 9.28 26.40
CA VAL A 86 -12.43 10.21 26.07
C VAL A 86 -11.37 10.09 27.15
N PRO A 87 -10.16 9.50 26.95
CA PRO A 87 -9.76 8.34 26.14
C PRO A 87 -10.17 6.97 26.74
N ALA A 88 -10.05 5.92 25.93
CA ALA A 88 -10.08 4.51 26.34
C ALA A 88 -8.71 3.83 26.18
N ILE A 89 -8.09 3.40 27.28
CA ILE A 89 -6.76 2.78 27.33
C ILE A 89 -6.87 1.40 27.97
N SER A 90 -6.38 0.35 27.30
CA SER A 90 -6.51 -1.05 27.78
C SER A 90 -7.94 -1.39 28.20
N THR A 91 -8.93 -0.85 27.50
CA THR A 91 -10.33 -0.84 27.91
C THR A 91 -11.17 -1.65 26.94
N THR A 92 -12.15 -2.39 27.46
CA THR A 92 -13.15 -3.09 26.67
C THR A 92 -14.48 -2.37 26.74
N ILE A 93 -15.06 -2.04 25.59
CA ILE A 93 -16.38 -1.45 25.44
C ILE A 93 -17.25 -2.44 24.65
N ALA A 94 -18.38 -2.81 25.22
CA ALA A 94 -19.38 -3.63 24.56
C ALA A 94 -20.75 -2.95 24.63
N ALA A 95 -21.30 -2.58 23.48
CA ALA A 95 -22.67 -2.08 23.36
C ALA A 95 -23.53 -3.13 22.65
N ALA A 96 -24.59 -3.61 23.31
CA ALA A 96 -25.50 -4.61 22.76
C ALA A 96 -26.95 -4.16 22.82
N SER A 97 -27.75 -4.51 21.82
CA SER A 97 -29.19 -4.21 21.79
C SER A 97 -30.03 -5.31 21.14
N SER A 98 -31.20 -5.55 21.74
CA SER A 98 -32.30 -6.32 21.17
C SER A 98 -33.62 -5.56 21.12
N ALA A 99 -33.60 -4.25 21.41
CA ALA A 99 -34.84 -3.48 21.53
C ALA A 99 -35.56 -3.30 20.18
N PRO A 100 -36.89 -3.48 20.14
CA PRO A 100 -37.65 -3.47 18.89
C PRO A 100 -37.70 -2.11 18.18
N LYS A 101 -37.51 -0.99 18.90
CA LYS A 101 -37.60 0.38 18.36
C LYS A 101 -36.25 1.10 18.26
N LEU A 102 -35.12 0.40 18.43
CA LEU A 102 -33.81 1.04 18.37
C LEU A 102 -33.53 1.55 16.96
N THR A 103 -33.50 2.88 16.78
CA THR A 103 -33.23 3.49 15.47
C THR A 103 -31.77 3.89 15.30
N GLN A 104 -31.05 4.19 16.40
CA GLN A 104 -29.64 4.59 16.35
C GLN A 104 -28.81 3.97 17.48
N GLN A 105 -27.65 3.41 17.12
CA GLN A 105 -26.61 2.95 18.05
C GLN A 105 -25.28 3.63 17.71
N LYS A 106 -24.67 4.32 18.68
CA LYS A 106 -23.37 4.97 18.54
C LYS A 106 -22.42 4.54 19.65
N THR A 107 -21.24 4.08 19.27
CA THR A 107 -20.17 3.70 20.20
C THR A 107 -18.86 4.35 19.77
N ASN A 108 -18.36 5.27 20.57
CA ASN A 108 -17.30 6.20 20.19
C ASN A 108 -16.21 6.27 21.25
N SER A 109 -14.95 6.43 20.80
CA SER A 109 -13.82 6.72 21.68
C SER A 109 -12.85 7.73 21.07
N ALA A 110 -12.28 8.61 21.89
CA ALA A 110 -11.27 9.55 21.43
C ALA A 110 -10.16 9.79 22.48
N PRO A 111 -8.95 9.24 22.31
CA PRO A 111 -8.50 8.08 21.50
C PRO A 111 -8.94 6.70 22.03
N ALA A 112 -8.67 5.64 21.26
CA ALA A 112 -8.70 4.23 21.69
C ALA A 112 -7.32 3.58 21.57
N ILE A 113 -6.72 3.14 22.68
CA ILE A 113 -5.35 2.60 22.74
C ILE A 113 -5.36 1.24 23.45
N ASN A 114 -4.85 0.18 22.80
CA ASN A 114 -4.93 -1.20 23.33
C ASN A 114 -6.36 -1.59 23.74
N ALA A 115 -7.36 -1.03 23.07
CA ALA A 115 -8.76 -1.09 23.46
C ALA A 115 -9.58 -1.95 22.50
N THR A 116 -10.65 -2.54 23.01
CA THR A 116 -11.66 -3.23 22.19
C THR A 116 -12.96 -2.48 22.27
N ILE A 117 -13.52 -2.11 21.11
CA ILE A 117 -14.79 -1.40 20.98
C ILE A 117 -15.68 -2.24 20.08
N ALA A 118 -16.70 -2.86 20.67
CA ALA A 118 -17.64 -3.71 19.97
C ALA A 118 -19.06 -3.18 20.12
N ALA A 119 -19.78 -3.07 19.00
CA ALA A 119 -21.21 -2.79 18.98
C ALA A 119 -21.96 -3.92 18.27
N ALA A 120 -23.02 -4.44 18.89
CA ALA A 120 -23.88 -5.47 18.34
C ALA A 120 -25.35 -5.07 18.43
N SER A 121 -26.13 -5.38 17.40
CA SER A 121 -27.57 -5.16 17.40
C SER A 121 -28.34 -6.29 16.72
N SER A 122 -29.50 -6.61 17.28
CA SER A 122 -30.51 -7.52 16.72
C SER A 122 -31.87 -6.86 16.54
N ALA A 123 -31.93 -5.52 16.67
CA ALA A 123 -33.16 -4.76 16.52
C ALA A 123 -33.76 -4.93 15.11
N PRO A 124 -35.09 -5.13 14.98
CA PRO A 124 -35.73 -5.47 13.71
C PRO A 124 -35.62 -4.37 12.64
N ASN A 125 -35.66 -3.10 13.05
CA ASN A 125 -35.59 -1.93 12.17
C ASN A 125 -34.60 -0.91 12.74
N MET A 126 -33.44 -0.75 12.12
CA MET A 126 -32.40 0.17 12.57
C MET A 126 -31.99 1.13 11.44
N THR A 127 -31.99 2.43 11.72
CA THR A 127 -31.59 3.42 10.72
C THR A 127 -30.08 3.54 10.64
N GLN A 128 -29.40 3.60 11.80
CA GLN A 128 -27.95 3.83 11.85
C GLN A 128 -27.26 3.03 12.95
N GLN A 129 -26.15 2.39 12.60
CA GLN A 129 -25.18 1.85 13.55
C GLN A 129 -23.80 2.42 13.23
N ILE A 130 -23.23 3.15 14.19
CA ILE A 130 -21.94 3.83 14.03
C ILE A 130 -21.00 3.39 15.15
N THR A 131 -19.82 2.91 14.76
CA THR A 131 -18.74 2.60 15.69
C THR A 131 -17.47 3.27 15.22
N HIS A 132 -16.86 4.13 16.04
CA HIS A 132 -15.66 4.84 15.63
C HIS A 132 -14.68 5.16 16.75
N ALA A 133 -13.41 5.30 16.39
CA ALA A 133 -12.40 5.83 17.29
C ALA A 133 -11.38 6.73 16.60
N VAL A 134 -10.97 7.80 17.27
CA VAL A 134 -10.11 8.85 16.71
C VAL A 134 -9.03 9.25 17.72
N PRO A 135 -7.75 8.86 17.50
CA PRO A 135 -7.26 7.72 16.73
C PRO A 135 -7.57 6.34 17.34
N ALA A 136 -7.35 5.27 16.56
CA ALA A 136 -7.31 3.88 17.02
C ALA A 136 -5.88 3.32 16.94
N ILE A 137 -5.30 2.89 18.06
CA ILE A 137 -3.90 2.41 18.16
C ILE A 137 -3.87 1.05 18.87
N ASN A 138 -3.36 0.00 18.22
CA ASN A 138 -3.39 -1.38 18.74
C ASN A 138 -4.81 -1.79 19.22
N ALA A 139 -5.84 -1.29 18.55
CA ALA A 139 -7.22 -1.37 19.00
C ALA A 139 -8.07 -2.20 18.04
N THR A 140 -9.14 -2.80 18.55
CA THR A 140 -10.16 -3.46 17.74
C THR A 140 -11.46 -2.67 17.79
N ILE A 141 -12.00 -2.33 16.63
CA ILE A 141 -13.26 -1.61 16.46
C ILE A 141 -14.14 -2.47 15.57
N ALA A 142 -15.20 -3.03 16.14
CA ALA A 142 -16.07 -3.96 15.47
C ALA A 142 -17.54 -3.55 15.60
N ALA A 143 -18.28 -3.63 14.49
CA ALA A 143 -19.73 -3.51 14.51
C ALA A 143 -20.35 -4.77 13.88
N ALA A 144 -21.35 -5.35 14.54
CA ALA A 144 -22.12 -6.47 14.02
C ALA A 144 -23.62 -6.19 14.09
N SER A 145 -24.35 -6.61 13.06
CA SER A 145 -25.81 -6.52 13.08
C SER A 145 -26.50 -7.73 12.43
N ARG A 146 -27.60 -8.15 13.07
CA ARG A 146 -28.56 -9.16 12.60
C ARG A 146 -29.91 -8.55 12.26
N ALA A 147 -30.00 -7.21 12.20
CA ALA A 147 -31.22 -6.47 11.94
C ALA A 147 -31.76 -6.78 10.52
N PRO A 148 -32.99 -7.30 10.35
CA PRO A 148 -33.61 -7.54 9.05
C PRO A 148 -33.57 -6.33 8.11
N ASN A 149 -33.76 -5.12 8.66
CA ASN A 149 -33.69 -3.86 7.92
C ASN A 149 -32.69 -2.91 8.59
N LEU A 150 -31.55 -2.68 7.93
CA LEU A 150 -30.55 -1.69 8.35
C LEU A 150 -30.28 -0.67 7.24
N SER A 151 -30.54 0.62 7.46
CA SER A 151 -30.25 1.62 6.42
C SER A 151 -28.75 1.87 6.28
N HIS A 152 -28.05 2.23 7.36
CA HIS A 152 -26.63 2.59 7.32
C HIS A 152 -25.82 1.93 8.44
N GLN A 153 -24.71 1.28 8.09
CA GLN A 153 -23.70 0.81 9.02
C GLN A 153 -22.35 1.45 8.69
N GLN A 154 -21.73 2.08 9.69
CA GLN A 154 -20.44 2.75 9.54
C GLN A 154 -19.46 2.39 10.65
N THR A 155 -18.32 1.81 10.28
CA THR A 155 -17.20 1.55 11.18
C THR A 155 -15.96 2.26 10.68
N HIS A 156 -15.38 3.17 11.46
CA HIS A 156 -14.26 3.98 10.96
C HIS A 156 -13.29 4.49 12.03
N SER A 157 -12.10 4.89 11.59
CA SER A 157 -11.08 5.50 12.43
C SER A 157 -10.17 6.44 11.65
N VAL A 158 -9.68 7.50 12.28
CA VAL A 158 -8.79 8.51 11.66
C VAL A 158 -7.74 8.96 12.67
N PRO A 159 -6.46 8.55 12.57
CA PRO A 159 -5.92 7.36 11.89
C PRO A 159 -6.22 6.04 12.62
N ALA A 160 -6.08 4.91 11.91
CA ALA A 160 -5.97 3.55 12.48
C ALA A 160 -4.52 3.06 12.41
N ILE A 161 -3.92 2.61 13.51
CA ILE A 161 -2.52 2.14 13.59
C ILE A 161 -2.47 0.80 14.32
N ASN A 162 -1.93 -0.27 13.70
CA ASN A 162 -1.94 -1.64 14.26
C ASN A 162 -3.34 -2.08 14.73
N ALA A 163 -4.39 -1.58 14.08
CA ALA A 163 -5.76 -1.69 14.56
C ALA A 163 -6.61 -2.56 13.62
N THR A 164 -7.66 -3.17 14.15
CA THR A 164 -8.68 -3.84 13.35
C THR A 164 -9.94 -2.99 13.32
N VAL A 165 -10.44 -2.64 12.14
CA VAL A 165 -11.70 -1.92 11.93
C VAL A 165 -12.60 -2.79 11.07
N ALA A 166 -13.60 -3.41 11.70
CA ALA A 166 -14.42 -4.44 11.07
C ALA A 166 -15.92 -4.15 11.16
N ALA A 167 -16.66 -4.48 10.10
CA ALA A 167 -18.11 -4.51 10.11
C ALA A 167 -18.63 -5.85 9.57
N ALA A 168 -19.59 -6.45 10.26
CA ALA A 168 -20.24 -7.70 9.85
C ALA A 168 -21.77 -7.56 9.85
N PHE A 169 -22.42 -8.14 8.84
CA PHE A 169 -23.87 -8.10 8.71
C PHE A 169 -24.46 -9.43 8.20
N SER A 170 -25.54 -9.89 8.85
CA SER A 170 -26.26 -11.11 8.48
C SER A 170 -27.78 -10.90 8.56
N ALA A 171 -28.36 -10.31 7.52
CA ALA A 171 -29.80 -10.11 7.34
C ALA A 171 -30.16 -9.73 5.89
N PRO A 172 -31.44 -9.77 5.48
CA PRO A 172 -31.85 -9.62 4.08
C PRO A 172 -31.57 -8.24 3.45
N ASN A 173 -31.71 -7.13 4.18
CA ASN A 173 -31.70 -5.78 3.59
C ASN A 173 -30.71 -4.82 4.28
N ILE A 174 -29.73 -4.31 3.52
CA ILE A 174 -28.88 -3.17 3.92
C ILE A 174 -28.74 -2.15 2.78
N THR A 175 -28.92 -0.85 3.07
CA THR A 175 -28.76 0.20 2.04
C THR A 175 -27.29 0.59 1.85
N GLN A 176 -26.54 0.77 2.94
CA GLN A 176 -25.14 1.20 2.88
C GLN A 176 -24.27 0.58 3.98
N LEU A 177 -23.15 -0.01 3.57
CA LEU A 177 -22.10 -0.50 4.47
C LEU A 177 -20.78 0.23 4.18
N LYS A 178 -20.29 1.01 5.15
CA LYS A 178 -19.06 1.80 5.02
C LYS A 178 -18.03 1.41 6.07
N THR A 179 -16.86 0.97 5.62
CA THR A 179 -15.69 0.73 6.47
C THR A 179 -14.51 1.53 5.94
N HIS A 180 -13.93 2.42 6.74
CA HIS A 180 -12.83 3.24 6.25
C HIS A 180 -11.87 3.74 7.32
N SER A 181 -10.63 3.98 6.91
CA SER A 181 -9.64 4.70 7.70
C SER A 181 -8.61 5.40 6.83
N VAL A 182 -8.26 6.64 7.21
CA VAL A 182 -7.26 7.45 6.50
C VAL A 182 -6.42 8.25 7.52
N PRO A 183 -5.10 8.02 7.62
CA PRO A 183 -4.36 6.85 7.13
C PRO A 183 -4.66 5.58 7.94
N ALA A 184 -4.49 4.41 7.32
CA ALA A 184 -4.57 3.10 7.95
C ALA A 184 -3.16 2.46 7.97
N ILE A 185 -2.47 2.45 9.11
CA ILE A 185 -1.08 1.99 9.23
C ILE A 185 -1.04 0.60 9.87
N ASN A 186 -0.58 -0.44 9.15
CA ASN A 186 -0.63 -1.85 9.62
C ASN A 186 -1.98 -2.24 10.23
N ALA A 187 -3.07 -1.74 9.62
CA ALA A 187 -4.42 -1.91 10.13
C ALA A 187 -5.23 -2.84 9.21
N THR A 188 -6.07 -3.69 9.81
CA THR A 188 -7.01 -4.53 9.07
C THR A 188 -8.33 -3.79 8.95
N ILE A 189 -8.74 -3.42 7.73
CA ILE A 189 -10.06 -2.84 7.45
C ILE A 189 -10.90 -3.87 6.72
N ALA A 190 -12.00 -4.34 7.32
CA ALA A 190 -12.80 -5.43 6.78
C ALA A 190 -14.30 -5.15 6.84
N ALA A 191 -15.02 -5.53 5.78
CA ALA A 191 -16.48 -5.55 5.73
C ALA A 191 -16.97 -6.89 5.19
N ALA A 192 -17.80 -7.59 5.94
CA ALA A 192 -18.38 -8.89 5.56
C ALA A 192 -19.92 -8.82 5.59
N SER A 193 -20.57 -9.28 4.52
CA SER A 193 -22.03 -9.37 4.42
C SER A 193 -22.44 -10.74 3.88
N SER A 194 -23.59 -11.23 4.36
CA SER A 194 -24.25 -12.45 3.86
C SER A 194 -25.64 -12.15 3.27
N ALA A 195 -25.91 -10.89 2.95
CA ALA A 195 -27.21 -10.39 2.50
C ALA A 195 -27.43 -10.62 0.99
N PRO A 196 -28.62 -11.10 0.56
CA PRO A 196 -28.95 -11.34 -0.85
C PRO A 196 -29.22 -10.06 -1.66
N ASN A 197 -29.62 -8.95 -1.03
CA ASN A 197 -29.95 -7.67 -1.70
C ASN A 197 -29.05 -6.55 -1.21
N PHE A 198 -28.38 -5.86 -2.14
CA PHE A 198 -27.33 -4.91 -1.79
C PHE A 198 -27.24 -3.72 -2.76
N THR A 199 -27.15 -2.49 -2.22
CA THR A 199 -27.07 -1.26 -3.04
C THR A 199 -25.63 -0.73 -3.19
N GLN A 200 -24.84 -0.58 -2.11
CA GLN A 200 -23.44 -0.08 -2.18
C GLN A 200 -22.53 -0.50 -0.99
N GLN A 201 -21.32 -1.03 -1.29
CA GLN A 201 -20.26 -1.41 -0.34
C GLN A 201 -19.07 -0.54 -0.64
N THR A 202 -18.55 0.16 0.36
CA THR A 202 -17.36 0.96 0.17
C THR A 202 -16.37 0.69 1.28
N THR A 203 -15.23 0.11 0.89
CA THR A 203 -14.05 -0.04 1.74
C THR A 203 -12.97 0.90 1.20
N HIS A 204 -12.71 1.99 1.93
CA HIS A 204 -11.66 2.97 1.57
C HIS A 204 -10.56 2.95 2.62
N SER A 205 -9.34 2.63 2.19
CA SER A 205 -8.17 2.64 3.05
C SER A 205 -6.93 3.06 2.28
N LEU A 206 -6.25 4.12 2.74
CA LEU A 206 -4.85 4.37 2.41
C LEU A 206 -4.02 3.52 3.38
N VAL A 207 -3.79 2.25 3.01
CA VAL A 207 -3.05 1.29 3.83
C VAL A 207 -1.56 1.55 3.71
N ILE A 208 -0.93 1.95 4.81
CA ILE A 208 0.52 2.02 4.99
C ILE A 208 0.90 0.78 5.82
N GLU A 209 1.21 -0.35 5.20
CA GLU A 209 1.68 -1.52 5.96
C GLU A 209 3.05 -1.18 6.58
N ASN A 210 3.12 -1.19 7.92
CA ASN A 210 4.40 -1.21 8.62
C ASN A 210 4.95 -2.63 8.54
N ASP A 211 5.83 -2.85 7.57
CA ASP A 211 6.64 -4.06 7.40
C ASP A 211 7.65 -4.29 8.55
N ASP A 212 7.51 -3.61 9.70
CA ASP A 212 8.53 -3.38 10.74
C ASP A 212 9.12 -4.67 11.35
N ASN A 213 8.40 -5.80 11.33
CA ASN A 213 8.88 -7.11 11.80
C ASN A 213 9.52 -7.98 10.70
N THR A 214 9.70 -7.45 9.49
CA THR A 214 10.42 -8.12 8.39
C THR A 214 11.81 -7.50 8.20
N ILE A 215 12.71 -8.21 7.51
CA ILE A 215 13.98 -7.64 7.03
C ILE A 215 13.74 -6.29 6.35
N LEU A 216 12.65 -6.13 5.60
CA LEU A 216 12.28 -4.89 4.93
C LEU A 216 12.01 -3.77 5.95
N GLY A 217 11.21 -4.03 6.99
CA GLY A 217 10.89 -3.04 8.02
C GLY A 217 12.10 -2.58 8.82
N THR A 218 12.95 -3.50 9.25
CA THR A 218 14.23 -3.15 9.90
C THR A 218 15.10 -2.31 8.96
N PHE A 219 15.18 -2.69 7.68
CA PHE A 219 15.93 -1.94 6.68
C PHE A 219 15.34 -0.54 6.42
N LYS A 220 14.01 -0.42 6.37
CA LYS A 220 13.26 0.83 6.24
C LYS A 220 13.61 1.80 7.36
N SER A 221 13.54 1.31 8.61
CA SER A 221 13.86 2.10 9.79
C SER A 221 15.30 2.62 9.72
N ARG A 222 16.25 1.77 9.33
CA ARG A 222 17.66 2.18 9.16
C ARG A 222 17.85 3.22 8.07
N ILE A 223 17.15 3.12 6.93
CA ILE A 223 17.18 4.16 5.89
C ILE A 223 16.64 5.49 6.44
N LEU A 224 15.46 5.47 7.07
CA LEU A 224 14.81 6.68 7.59
C LEU A 224 15.63 7.35 8.70
N SER A 225 16.41 6.57 9.45
CA SER A 225 17.35 7.06 10.46
C SER A 225 18.75 7.40 9.90
N ASN A 226 18.93 7.40 8.57
CA ASN A 226 20.22 7.64 7.90
C ASN A 226 21.36 6.68 8.34
N LEU A 227 21.02 5.50 8.85
CA LEU A 227 21.96 4.47 9.27
C LEU A 227 22.38 3.54 8.11
N THR A 228 21.64 3.57 7.00
CA THR A 228 21.92 2.85 5.75
C THR A 228 21.47 3.66 4.55
N LEU A 229 22.16 3.52 3.43
CA LEU A 229 21.75 4.15 2.17
C LEU A 229 20.42 3.57 1.67
N PRO A 230 19.59 4.36 0.96
CA PRO A 230 18.52 3.82 0.13
C PRO A 230 19.07 2.78 -0.86
N LEU A 231 18.23 1.81 -1.23
CA LEU A 231 18.66 0.72 -2.12
C LEU A 231 18.96 1.23 -3.52
N LEU A 232 18.10 2.07 -4.07
CA LEU A 232 18.07 2.30 -5.51
C LEU A 232 17.72 3.74 -5.87
N THR A 233 18.52 4.36 -6.73
CA THR A 233 18.07 5.50 -7.54
C THR A 233 17.54 4.97 -8.86
N LEU A 234 16.24 5.17 -9.13
CA LEU A 234 15.55 4.61 -10.30
C LEU A 234 15.22 5.73 -11.30
N LEU A 235 15.89 5.68 -12.44
CA LEU A 235 15.92 6.70 -13.48
C LEU A 235 14.99 6.33 -14.63
N THR A 236 14.37 7.34 -15.22
CA THR A 236 13.61 7.19 -16.47
C THR A 236 13.52 8.53 -17.20
N SER A 237 12.90 8.52 -18.38
CA SER A 237 12.59 9.72 -19.14
C SER A 237 11.49 9.40 -20.16
N TRP A 238 10.63 10.39 -20.40
CA TRP A 238 9.63 10.40 -21.46
C TRP A 238 9.28 11.84 -21.81
N ASN A 239 8.68 12.02 -22.98
CA ASN A 239 8.09 13.28 -23.41
C ASN A 239 6.60 13.29 -23.07
N GLU A 240 6.00 14.47 -23.06
CA GLU A 240 4.55 14.64 -22.95
C GLU A 240 3.83 13.83 -24.03
N ASN A 241 2.94 12.94 -23.60
CA ASN A 241 2.13 12.12 -24.48
C ASN A 241 0.78 11.83 -23.82
N GLN A 242 -0.28 12.39 -24.37
CA GLN A 242 -1.63 12.27 -23.83
C GLN A 242 -2.13 10.82 -23.84
N GLU A 243 -1.76 10.01 -24.83
CA GLU A 243 -2.14 8.59 -24.92
C GLU A 243 -1.45 7.75 -23.85
N LYS A 244 -0.30 8.18 -23.35
CA LYS A 244 0.45 7.52 -22.28
C LYS A 244 0.26 8.13 -20.89
N HIS A 245 -0.62 9.13 -20.76
CA HIS A 245 -0.82 9.82 -19.48
C HIS A 245 -1.20 8.85 -18.34
N LEU A 246 -2.11 7.90 -18.58
CA LEU A 246 -2.46 6.88 -17.57
C LEU A 246 -1.25 6.03 -17.17
N VAL A 247 -0.48 5.55 -18.17
CA VAL A 247 0.70 4.70 -17.98
C VAL A 247 1.76 5.40 -17.16
N HIS A 248 2.12 6.64 -17.55
CA HIS A 248 3.13 7.42 -16.82
C HIS A 248 2.66 7.81 -15.42
N ASN A 249 1.38 8.16 -15.25
CA ASN A 249 0.83 8.46 -13.93
C ASN A 249 0.87 7.23 -13.00
N LEU A 250 0.51 6.04 -13.49
CA LEU A 250 0.64 4.81 -12.72
C LEU A 250 2.10 4.49 -12.38
N THR A 251 3.04 4.72 -13.31
CA THR A 251 4.47 4.58 -13.06
C THR A 251 4.95 5.51 -11.93
N LEU A 252 4.57 6.80 -11.98
CA LEU A 252 4.92 7.77 -10.93
C LEU A 252 4.36 7.34 -9.56
N ILE A 253 3.09 6.96 -9.48
CA ILE A 253 2.44 6.47 -8.25
C ILE A 253 3.14 5.21 -7.74
N ASN A 254 3.38 4.23 -8.62
CA ASN A 254 4.00 2.96 -8.27
C ASN A 254 5.41 3.18 -7.73
N TRP A 255 6.26 3.91 -8.44
CA TRP A 255 7.65 4.10 -8.01
C TRP A 255 7.75 4.95 -6.75
N ARG A 256 6.86 5.96 -6.60
CA ARG A 256 6.79 6.75 -5.37
C ARG A 256 6.41 5.90 -4.14
N SER A 257 5.58 4.88 -4.33
CA SER A 257 5.16 3.96 -3.26
C SER A 257 6.29 3.10 -2.70
N LEU A 258 7.40 2.97 -3.43
CA LEU A 258 8.58 2.19 -3.02
C LEU A 258 9.54 2.96 -2.09
N HIS A 259 9.21 4.21 -1.74
CA HIS A 259 9.93 4.98 -0.74
C HIS A 259 9.85 4.32 0.66
N PRO A 260 10.91 4.32 1.47
CA PRO A 260 12.19 5.02 1.30
C PRO A 260 13.27 4.20 0.58
N TYR A 261 12.96 3.00 0.11
CA TYR A 261 13.96 2.10 -0.49
C TYR A 261 14.44 2.59 -1.86
N VAL A 262 13.52 3.17 -2.63
CA VAL A 262 13.77 3.64 -4.00
C VAL A 262 13.56 5.15 -4.06
N ILE A 263 14.49 5.84 -4.72
CA ILE A 263 14.39 7.26 -5.10
C ILE A 263 14.10 7.32 -6.60
N PRO A 264 12.85 7.58 -7.03
CA PRO A 264 12.53 7.76 -8.43
C PRO A 264 13.00 9.12 -8.96
N VAL A 265 13.56 9.12 -10.16
CA VAL A 265 14.07 10.31 -10.84
C VAL A 265 13.63 10.30 -12.30
N VAL A 266 12.91 11.34 -12.72
CA VAL A 266 12.51 11.54 -14.12
C VAL A 266 13.41 12.59 -14.74
N PHE A 267 14.10 12.24 -15.83
CA PHE A 267 14.86 13.19 -16.62
C PHE A 267 13.98 13.84 -17.67
N THR A 268 13.84 15.16 -17.63
CA THR A 268 13.04 15.92 -18.59
C THR A 268 13.42 17.40 -18.58
N ASN A 269 13.21 18.07 -19.71
CA ASN A 269 13.26 19.53 -19.82
C ASN A 269 11.86 20.14 -20.05
N GLU A 270 10.80 19.31 -20.06
CA GLU A 270 9.43 19.73 -20.35
C GLU A 270 8.69 20.13 -19.08
N SER A 271 8.20 21.37 -19.02
CA SER A 271 7.51 21.92 -17.84
C SER A 271 6.25 21.14 -17.45
N SER A 272 5.54 20.54 -18.40
CA SER A 272 4.36 19.70 -18.16
C SER A 272 4.73 18.45 -17.35
N VAL A 273 5.73 17.68 -17.82
CA VAL A 273 6.24 16.49 -17.13
C VAL A 273 6.82 16.86 -15.76
N ILE A 274 7.53 17.98 -15.65
CA ILE A 274 8.05 18.48 -14.35
C ILE A 274 6.89 18.72 -13.36
N ASN A 275 5.81 19.36 -13.81
CA ASN A 275 4.65 19.63 -12.96
C ASN A 275 3.94 18.34 -12.51
N GLU A 276 3.82 17.35 -13.39
CA GLU A 276 3.27 16.03 -13.05
C GLU A 276 4.12 15.31 -12.00
N CYS A 277 5.45 15.28 -12.17
CA CYS A 277 6.37 14.67 -11.22
C CYS A 277 6.31 15.37 -9.85
N ASN A 278 6.26 16.71 -9.83
CA ASN A 278 6.13 17.49 -8.61
C ASN A 278 4.85 17.17 -7.84
N LYS A 279 3.71 17.02 -8.54
CA LYS A 279 2.43 16.62 -7.92
C LYS A 279 2.50 15.21 -7.33
N ALA A 280 3.23 14.30 -7.97
CA ALA A 280 3.45 12.94 -7.48
C ALA A 280 4.54 12.86 -6.39
N GLY A 281 5.25 13.95 -6.10
CA GLY A 281 6.39 13.97 -5.18
C GLY A 281 7.58 13.15 -5.68
N VAL A 282 7.80 13.12 -6.99
CA VAL A 282 8.92 12.45 -7.68
C VAL A 282 9.93 13.49 -8.13
N THR A 283 11.22 13.23 -7.92
CA THR A 283 12.29 14.16 -8.28
C THR A 283 12.51 14.21 -9.78
N THR A 284 12.81 15.40 -10.30
CA THR A 284 13.20 15.58 -11.70
C THR A 284 14.61 16.11 -11.83
N LEU A 285 15.33 15.66 -12.86
CA LEU A 285 16.62 16.23 -13.27
C LEU A 285 16.55 16.68 -14.74
N PRO A 286 17.28 17.74 -15.13
CA PRO A 286 17.32 18.17 -16.52
C PRO A 286 18.11 17.18 -17.38
N LEU A 287 17.81 17.15 -18.68
CA LEU A 287 18.58 16.38 -19.66
C LEU A 287 19.87 17.13 -20.01
N SER A 288 20.99 16.75 -19.40
CA SER A 288 22.30 17.38 -19.64
C SER A 288 22.86 17.12 -21.04
N LYS A 289 22.52 15.97 -21.65
CA LYS A 289 22.96 15.55 -22.97
C LYS A 289 21.88 14.77 -23.73
N VAL A 290 21.64 15.21 -24.95
CA VAL A 290 20.70 14.61 -25.91
C VAL A 290 21.37 14.43 -27.27
N ALA A 291 20.90 13.45 -28.05
CA ALA A 291 21.25 13.34 -29.46
C ALA A 291 20.50 14.37 -30.32
N ALA A 292 20.80 14.43 -31.63
CA ALA A 292 20.29 15.45 -32.55
C ALA A 292 18.76 15.66 -32.52
N ASP A 293 17.98 14.60 -32.26
CA ASP A 293 16.51 14.68 -32.17
C ASP A 293 15.98 14.88 -30.74
N GLY A 294 16.81 15.37 -29.81
CA GLY A 294 16.43 15.58 -28.41
C GLY A 294 16.35 14.29 -27.57
N ILE A 295 16.71 13.14 -28.13
CA ILE A 295 16.60 11.84 -27.44
C ILE A 295 17.68 11.75 -26.33
N PRO A 296 17.31 11.42 -25.08
CA PRO A 296 18.26 11.29 -23.98
C PRO A 296 19.36 10.27 -24.24
N VAL A 297 20.60 10.64 -23.90
CA VAL A 297 21.76 9.74 -23.96
C VAL A 297 21.91 9.04 -22.61
N LEU A 298 21.76 7.72 -22.59
CA LEU A 298 21.60 6.93 -21.37
C LEU A 298 22.75 7.10 -20.37
N LYS A 299 24.00 7.11 -20.85
CA LYS A 299 25.17 7.18 -19.94
C LYS A 299 25.20 8.45 -19.11
N TYR A 300 24.68 9.57 -19.65
CA TYR A 300 24.70 10.85 -18.95
C TYR A 300 23.61 10.90 -17.88
N MET A 301 22.45 10.28 -18.12
CA MET A 301 21.42 10.13 -17.08
C MET A 301 21.96 9.37 -15.86
N PHE A 302 22.70 8.28 -16.08
CA PHE A 302 23.34 7.54 -14.98
C PHE A 302 24.38 8.38 -14.24
N ARG A 303 25.25 9.08 -14.97
CA ARG A 303 26.29 9.94 -14.37
C ARG A 303 25.68 11.05 -13.53
N ASP A 304 24.72 11.77 -14.08
CA ASP A 304 24.05 12.86 -13.38
C ASP A 304 23.35 12.32 -12.12
N ALA A 305 22.70 11.17 -12.20
CA ALA A 305 22.10 10.56 -11.01
C ALA A 305 23.13 10.13 -9.95
N MET A 306 24.28 9.59 -10.36
CA MET A 306 25.37 9.21 -9.46
C MET A 306 26.04 10.42 -8.81
N ASP A 307 26.01 11.58 -9.46
CA ASP A 307 26.54 12.83 -8.92
C ASP A 307 25.57 13.49 -7.91
N HIS A 308 24.25 13.24 -8.01
CA HIS A 308 23.23 13.89 -7.17
C HIS A 308 22.71 13.01 -6.02
N PHE A 309 22.81 11.68 -6.14
CA PHE A 309 22.26 10.75 -5.17
C PHE A 309 23.35 9.81 -4.65
N ASN A 310 23.15 9.25 -3.46
CA ASN A 310 24.04 8.24 -2.89
C ASN A 310 23.22 7.02 -2.44
N THR A 311 23.20 6.00 -3.29
CA THR A 311 22.39 4.77 -3.10
C THR A 311 23.22 3.53 -3.39
N SER A 312 22.72 2.36 -2.97
CA SER A 312 23.43 1.08 -3.17
C SER A 312 23.44 0.62 -4.62
N PHE A 313 22.45 1.06 -5.42
CA PHE A 313 22.30 0.74 -6.83
C PHE A 313 21.74 1.94 -7.60
N TYR A 314 22.03 2.00 -8.90
CA TYR A 314 21.41 2.92 -9.84
C TYR A 314 20.77 2.13 -10.96
N ALA A 315 19.58 2.51 -11.41
CA ALA A 315 18.94 1.82 -12.52
C ALA A 315 18.27 2.75 -13.49
N PHE A 316 18.30 2.40 -14.77
CA PHE A 316 17.36 2.93 -15.74
C PHE A 316 16.24 1.91 -15.94
N SER A 317 15.00 2.39 -16.04
CA SER A 317 13.86 1.60 -16.49
C SER A 317 13.01 2.39 -17.47
N ASN A 318 12.41 1.71 -18.44
CA ASN A 318 11.38 2.32 -19.29
C ASN A 318 10.20 2.83 -18.44
N GLY A 319 9.60 3.94 -18.88
CA GLY A 319 8.56 4.66 -18.14
C GLY A 319 7.19 3.97 -18.09
N ASP A 320 7.07 2.79 -18.69
CA ASP A 320 5.87 1.94 -18.73
C ASP A 320 6.02 0.67 -17.88
N ILE A 321 7.09 0.57 -17.08
CA ILE A 321 7.35 -0.55 -16.17
C ILE A 321 6.87 -0.25 -14.75
N LEU A 322 6.04 -1.14 -14.20
CA LEU A 322 5.65 -1.19 -12.79
C LEU A 322 6.45 -2.26 -12.05
N PHE A 323 6.90 -1.94 -10.85
CA PHE A 323 7.61 -2.87 -9.96
C PHE A 323 6.77 -3.25 -8.75
N THR A 324 7.14 -4.36 -8.11
CA THR A 324 6.51 -4.86 -6.88
C THR A 324 7.53 -4.98 -5.74
N ASP A 325 7.11 -5.54 -4.59
CA ASP A 325 7.97 -5.78 -3.43
C ASP A 325 9.23 -6.59 -3.76
N THR A 326 9.12 -7.39 -4.81
CA THR A 326 10.19 -8.23 -5.33
C THR A 326 11.44 -7.45 -5.75
N LEU A 327 11.30 -6.19 -6.21
CA LEU A 327 12.46 -5.34 -6.53
C LEU A 327 13.28 -5.07 -5.27
N ILE A 328 12.62 -4.61 -4.21
CA ILE A 328 13.25 -4.27 -2.94
C ILE A 328 13.85 -5.53 -2.31
N ARG A 329 13.09 -6.63 -2.24
CA ARG A 329 13.55 -7.91 -1.67
C ARG A 329 14.76 -8.47 -2.42
N THR A 330 14.73 -8.47 -3.75
CA THR A 330 15.85 -8.95 -4.57
C THR A 330 17.11 -8.13 -4.30
N LEU A 331 17.02 -6.80 -4.36
CA LEU A 331 18.19 -5.93 -4.15
C LEU A 331 18.71 -5.98 -2.71
N ALA A 332 17.82 -6.04 -1.71
CA ALA A 332 18.22 -6.22 -0.32
C ALA A 332 18.95 -7.56 -0.13
N HIS A 333 18.45 -8.66 -0.69
CA HIS A 333 19.16 -9.93 -0.64
C HIS A 333 20.46 -9.92 -1.43
N MET A 334 20.56 -9.19 -2.54
CA MET A 334 21.83 -9.04 -3.27
C MET A 334 22.90 -8.35 -2.41
N ILE A 335 22.54 -7.39 -1.57
CA ILE A 335 23.47 -6.74 -0.63
C ILE A 335 23.88 -7.69 0.50
N HIS A 336 22.95 -8.48 1.04
CA HIS A 336 23.19 -9.32 2.22
C HIS A 336 23.72 -10.73 1.92
N SER A 337 23.36 -11.33 0.77
CA SER A 337 23.69 -12.71 0.41
C SER A 337 25.09 -12.87 -0.19
N THR A 338 25.76 -11.78 -0.53
CA THR A 338 27.13 -11.79 -1.06
C THR A 338 28.14 -12.21 0.00
N THR A 339 28.15 -13.52 0.24
CA THR A 339 29.17 -14.35 0.86
C THR A 339 30.43 -14.50 0.00
N GLY A 340 30.66 -13.59 -0.95
CA GLY A 340 31.81 -13.60 -1.84
C GLY A 340 31.88 -12.37 -2.72
N ASN A 341 32.36 -11.25 -2.16
CA ASN A 341 33.09 -10.20 -2.87
C ASN A 341 32.50 -9.74 -4.23
N LEU A 342 31.61 -8.73 -4.22
CA LEU A 342 31.30 -7.92 -5.42
C LEU A 342 32.51 -7.04 -5.81
N SER A 343 33.68 -7.66 -5.97
CA SER A 343 34.91 -6.99 -6.38
C SER A 343 34.83 -6.43 -7.81
N LYS A 344 33.90 -6.97 -8.61
CA LYS A 344 33.61 -6.52 -9.96
C LYS A 344 32.36 -5.65 -10.00
N PRO A 345 32.29 -4.68 -10.92
CA PRO A 345 31.04 -4.01 -11.23
C PRO A 345 29.94 -5.00 -11.61
N VAL A 346 28.69 -4.68 -11.23
CA VAL A 346 27.54 -5.54 -11.44
C VAL A 346 26.53 -4.87 -12.37
N LEU A 347 25.95 -5.66 -13.28
CA LEU A 347 24.75 -5.34 -14.04
C LEU A 347 23.67 -6.39 -13.76
N ILE A 348 22.52 -5.96 -13.27
CA ILE A 348 21.35 -6.81 -13.02
C ILE A 348 20.27 -6.41 -14.05
N VAL A 349 19.79 -7.39 -14.80
CA VAL A 349 18.75 -7.25 -15.82
C VAL A 349 17.75 -8.40 -15.65
N GLY A 350 16.72 -8.46 -16.50
CA GLY A 350 15.82 -9.61 -16.53
C GLY A 350 14.65 -9.36 -17.48
N ARG A 351 13.73 -10.32 -17.51
CA ARG A 351 12.57 -10.28 -18.40
C ARG A 351 11.41 -9.53 -17.74
N ARG A 352 10.70 -8.74 -18.55
CA ARG A 352 9.41 -8.15 -18.17
C ARG A 352 8.25 -9.13 -18.35
N THR A 353 7.17 -8.91 -17.61
CA THR A 353 5.87 -9.55 -17.79
C THR A 353 4.91 -8.55 -18.42
N ASN A 354 4.42 -8.84 -19.62
CA ASN A 354 3.50 -7.95 -20.32
C ASN A 354 2.07 -8.16 -19.82
N VAL A 355 1.39 -7.06 -19.50
CA VAL A 355 -0.01 -7.05 -19.09
C VAL A 355 -0.73 -6.00 -19.93
N GLU A 356 -1.73 -6.41 -20.69
CA GLU A 356 -2.48 -5.54 -21.63
C GLU A 356 -3.46 -4.63 -20.88
N ASN A 357 -3.53 -3.33 -21.15
CA ASN A 357 -4.58 -2.46 -20.60
C ASN A 357 -4.70 -2.53 -19.06
N VAL A 358 -3.60 -2.29 -18.34
CA VAL A 358 -3.61 -2.17 -16.87
C VAL A 358 -4.53 -1.01 -16.47
N THR A 359 -5.54 -1.27 -15.63
CA THR A 359 -6.43 -0.21 -15.14
C THR A 359 -5.77 0.61 -14.04
N PHE A 360 -6.35 1.76 -13.72
CA PHE A 360 -5.87 2.59 -12.62
C PHE A 360 -5.80 1.81 -11.30
N GLU A 361 -6.89 1.14 -10.90
CA GLU A 361 -6.99 0.36 -9.66
C GLU A 361 -6.00 -0.81 -9.61
N GLU A 362 -5.74 -1.45 -10.75
CA GLU A 362 -4.79 -2.55 -10.87
C GLU A 362 -3.34 -2.08 -10.64
N GLY A 363 -2.98 -0.87 -11.10
CA GLY A 363 -1.63 -0.31 -10.98
C GLY A 363 -1.33 0.45 -9.67
N LEU A 364 -2.33 0.72 -8.82
CA LEU A 364 -2.14 1.49 -7.58
C LEU A 364 -1.25 0.80 -6.53
N HIS A 365 -1.28 -0.53 -6.47
CA HIS A 365 -0.63 -1.28 -5.40
C HIS A 365 0.17 -2.46 -5.94
N TRP A 366 1.38 -2.63 -5.43
CA TRP A 366 2.26 -3.77 -5.75
C TRP A 366 1.59 -5.15 -5.61
N LYS A 367 0.64 -5.35 -4.68
CA LYS A 367 -0.14 -6.60 -4.54
C LYS A 367 -1.06 -6.83 -5.72
N ASN A 368 -1.72 -5.78 -6.22
CA ASN A 368 -2.57 -5.85 -7.41
C ASN A 368 -1.70 -6.11 -8.64
N ILE A 369 -0.57 -5.41 -8.77
CA ILE A 369 0.41 -5.62 -9.84
C ILE A 369 0.93 -7.08 -9.83
N THR A 370 1.25 -7.64 -8.65
CA THR A 370 1.62 -9.05 -8.50
C THR A 370 0.48 -10.01 -8.87
N ARG A 371 -0.78 -9.64 -8.58
CA ARG A 371 -1.94 -10.47 -8.92
C ARG A 371 -2.18 -10.48 -10.44
N ILE A 372 -2.16 -9.32 -11.10
CA ILE A 372 -2.40 -9.23 -12.54
C ILE A 372 -1.24 -9.82 -13.34
N SER A 373 0.01 -9.71 -12.86
CA SER A 373 1.16 -10.33 -13.52
C SER A 373 1.04 -11.86 -13.55
N LYS A 374 0.50 -12.47 -12.48
CA LYS A 374 0.28 -13.93 -12.40
C LYS A 374 -0.96 -14.41 -13.13
N SER A 375 -2.06 -13.65 -13.06
CA SER A 375 -3.36 -14.09 -13.60
C SER A 375 -3.53 -13.79 -15.09
N ARG A 376 -2.94 -12.69 -15.58
CA ARG A 376 -3.14 -12.18 -16.93
C ARG A 376 -1.83 -11.86 -17.66
N GLY A 377 -0.73 -11.75 -16.92
CA GLY A 377 0.56 -11.42 -17.48
C GLY A 377 1.19 -12.54 -18.28
N LYS A 378 1.99 -12.17 -19.28
CA LYS A 378 2.82 -13.09 -20.08
C LYS A 378 4.28 -12.67 -20.00
N LEU A 379 5.13 -13.58 -19.50
CA LEU A 379 6.57 -13.34 -19.44
C LEU A 379 7.13 -13.16 -20.86
N PHE A 380 7.66 -11.98 -21.17
CA PHE A 380 8.04 -11.61 -22.52
C PHE A 380 9.42 -12.16 -22.91
N GLY A 381 9.73 -12.21 -24.21
CA GLY A 381 10.97 -12.82 -24.71
C GLY A 381 12.24 -12.12 -24.19
N GLY A 382 13.33 -12.88 -24.03
CA GLY A 382 14.59 -12.40 -23.44
C GLY A 382 15.41 -11.43 -24.29
N TRP A 383 14.85 -10.89 -25.37
CA TRP A 383 15.46 -9.86 -26.21
C TRP A 383 15.08 -8.44 -25.80
N ALA A 384 14.04 -8.29 -24.99
CA ALA A 384 13.59 -6.99 -24.50
C ALA A 384 13.97 -6.88 -23.03
N GLU A 385 15.03 -6.13 -22.76
CA GLU A 385 15.41 -5.72 -21.43
C GLU A 385 14.96 -4.27 -21.20
N ASP A 386 14.04 -4.08 -20.25
CA ASP A 386 13.43 -2.78 -19.97
C ASP A 386 14.00 -2.09 -18.73
N TYR A 387 14.85 -2.79 -17.98
CA TYR A 387 15.52 -2.24 -16.81
C TYR A 387 16.98 -2.72 -16.73
N PHE A 388 17.85 -1.83 -16.25
CA PHE A 388 19.28 -2.06 -16.10
C PHE A 388 19.73 -1.51 -14.77
N ILE A 389 19.96 -2.39 -13.78
CA ILE A 389 20.37 -2.00 -12.43
C ILE A 389 21.88 -2.23 -12.29
N THR A 390 22.61 -1.24 -11.79
CA THR A 390 24.07 -1.27 -11.70
C THR A 390 24.55 -0.87 -10.31
N THR A 391 25.70 -1.41 -9.91
CA THR A 391 26.41 -0.92 -8.71
C THR A 391 27.10 0.42 -9.00
N PRO A 392 27.42 1.23 -7.97
CA PRO A 392 28.14 2.49 -8.15
C PRO A 392 29.51 2.33 -8.85
N SER A 393 30.10 1.15 -8.76
CA SER A 393 31.36 0.80 -9.44
C SER A 393 31.24 0.59 -10.95
N TYR A 394 30.03 0.56 -11.51
CA TYR A 394 29.81 0.37 -12.95
C TYR A 394 30.31 1.58 -13.76
N SER A 395 31.21 1.33 -14.72
CA SER A 395 31.93 2.39 -15.42
C SER A 395 31.11 2.96 -16.58
N TRP A 396 30.14 3.83 -16.27
CA TRP A 396 29.33 4.52 -17.29
C TRP A 396 30.14 5.40 -18.25
N ASN A 397 31.36 5.81 -17.87
CA ASN A 397 32.30 6.51 -18.76
C ASN A 397 32.77 5.66 -19.95
N LYS A 398 32.76 4.33 -19.82
CA LYS A 398 33.17 3.39 -20.90
C LYS A 398 32.00 2.96 -21.79
N VAL A 399 30.78 3.39 -21.46
CA VAL A 399 29.57 3.07 -22.21
C VAL A 399 29.46 4.05 -23.40
N ALA A 400 29.12 3.52 -24.58
CA ALA A 400 28.85 4.31 -25.77
C ALA A 400 27.64 5.23 -25.56
N GLU A 401 27.54 6.28 -26.37
CA GLU A 401 26.47 7.29 -26.29
C GLU A 401 25.15 6.81 -26.91
N VAL A 402 24.73 5.61 -26.52
CA VAL A 402 23.44 5.05 -26.90
C VAL A 402 22.31 5.87 -26.28
N VAL A 403 21.22 5.98 -27.04
CA VAL A 403 20.02 6.72 -26.65
C VAL A 403 18.90 5.76 -26.26
N ILE A 404 18.05 6.18 -25.33
CA ILE A 404 16.89 5.41 -24.87
C ILE A 404 15.80 5.35 -25.94
N GLY A 405 14.88 4.38 -25.83
CA GLY A 405 13.73 4.26 -26.73
C GLY A 405 14.08 3.95 -28.21
N ARG A 406 15.33 3.54 -28.48
CA ARG A 406 15.78 3.08 -29.80
C ARG A 406 16.35 1.67 -29.67
N ARG A 407 16.27 0.87 -30.74
CA ARG A 407 16.68 -0.54 -30.70
C ARG A 407 18.15 -0.71 -30.30
N ALA A 408 18.52 -1.91 -29.86
CA ALA A 408 19.90 -2.41 -29.80
C ALA A 408 20.75 -1.97 -28.60
N TYR A 409 20.40 -0.91 -27.87
CA TYR A 409 21.17 -0.52 -26.67
C TYR A 409 21.01 -1.54 -25.54
N ASP A 410 19.82 -2.12 -25.42
CA ASP A 410 19.41 -3.10 -24.44
C ASP A 410 20.32 -4.33 -24.43
N ASN A 411 20.32 -5.10 -25.52
CA ASN A 411 21.18 -6.29 -25.59
C ASN A 411 22.67 -5.90 -25.68
N TRP A 412 23.01 -4.76 -26.30
CA TRP A 412 24.41 -4.33 -26.36
C TRP A 412 25.00 -4.03 -24.98
N LEU A 413 24.23 -3.41 -24.07
CA LEU A 413 24.69 -3.13 -22.71
C LEU A 413 25.06 -4.42 -21.97
N VAL A 414 24.21 -5.45 -22.08
CA VAL A 414 24.45 -6.77 -21.49
C VAL A 414 25.70 -7.41 -22.10
N TYR A 415 25.80 -7.45 -23.44
CA TYR A 415 26.98 -7.98 -24.13
C TYR A 415 28.26 -7.23 -23.71
N ASN A 416 28.21 -5.90 -23.67
CA ASN A 416 29.35 -5.07 -23.32
C ASN A 416 29.78 -5.29 -21.86
N ALA A 417 28.84 -5.43 -20.92
CA ALA A 417 29.15 -5.76 -19.53
C ALA A 417 29.85 -7.13 -19.42
N ARG A 418 29.33 -8.16 -20.11
CA ARG A 418 29.97 -9.48 -20.17
C ARG A 418 31.38 -9.40 -20.76
N LYS A 419 31.57 -8.63 -21.84
CA LYS A 419 32.87 -8.41 -22.49
C LYS A 419 33.87 -7.69 -21.59
N MET A 420 33.40 -6.80 -20.74
CA MET A 420 34.20 -6.09 -19.74
C MET A 420 34.49 -6.94 -18.49
N ASN A 421 34.10 -8.22 -18.49
CA ASN A 421 34.26 -9.15 -17.36
C ASN A 421 33.56 -8.64 -16.09
N TYR A 422 32.43 -7.95 -16.25
CA TYR A 422 31.54 -7.54 -15.16
C TYR A 422 30.65 -8.71 -14.73
N THR A 423 30.15 -8.66 -13.50
CA THR A 423 29.16 -9.62 -13.02
C THR A 423 27.81 -9.25 -13.62
N VAL A 424 27.24 -10.12 -14.46
CA VAL A 424 25.92 -9.89 -15.05
C VAL A 424 24.95 -10.92 -14.49
N ILE A 425 23.81 -10.45 -13.97
CA ILE A 425 22.84 -11.28 -13.25
C ILE A 425 21.46 -11.13 -13.88
N ASP A 426 20.86 -12.26 -14.22
CA ASP A 426 19.47 -12.38 -14.60
C ASP A 426 18.58 -12.49 -13.36
N ALA A 427 17.79 -11.45 -13.09
CA ALA A 427 16.90 -11.37 -11.94
C ALA A 427 15.45 -11.82 -12.23
N THR A 428 15.19 -12.40 -13.41
CA THR A 428 13.83 -12.72 -13.87
C THR A 428 12.99 -13.48 -12.84
N ASP A 429 13.56 -14.46 -12.14
CA ASP A 429 12.80 -15.33 -11.24
C ASP A 429 12.48 -14.70 -9.87
N THR A 430 13.23 -13.67 -9.46
CA THR A 430 13.05 -13.03 -8.15
C THR A 430 12.55 -11.60 -8.22
N LEU A 431 12.58 -10.96 -9.39
CA LEU A 431 12.18 -9.58 -9.63
C LEU A 431 11.06 -9.53 -10.67
N VAL A 432 9.87 -9.14 -10.23
CA VAL A 432 8.71 -8.93 -11.09
C VAL A 432 8.71 -7.49 -11.61
N ALA A 433 8.95 -7.35 -12.92
CA ALA A 433 8.76 -6.12 -13.69
C ALA A 433 7.55 -6.29 -14.61
N VAL A 434 6.52 -5.47 -14.44
CA VAL A 434 5.28 -5.52 -15.23
C VAL A 434 5.28 -4.40 -16.26
N HIS A 435 5.18 -4.75 -17.53
CA HIS A 435 5.05 -3.78 -18.61
C HIS A 435 3.58 -3.52 -18.93
N GLN A 436 3.21 -2.24 -18.92
CA GLN A 436 1.87 -1.75 -19.23
C GLN A 436 1.67 -1.72 -20.75
N THR A 437 1.30 -2.86 -21.34
CA THR A 437 1.11 -2.96 -22.80
C THR A 437 -0.18 -2.23 -23.21
N THR A 438 -0.04 -1.19 -24.05
CA THR A 438 -1.15 -0.45 -24.67
C THR A 438 -1.37 -0.88 -26.13
N GLU A 439 -2.30 -0.26 -26.83
CA GLU A 439 -2.57 -0.49 -28.26
C GLU A 439 -1.33 -0.26 -29.17
N ALA A 440 -0.39 0.58 -28.74
CA ALA A 440 0.89 0.79 -29.44
C ALA A 440 1.74 -0.50 -29.54
N GLY A 441 1.46 -1.49 -28.68
CA GLY A 441 2.05 -2.81 -28.71
C GLY A 441 3.48 -2.89 -28.19
N ASN A 442 4.06 -4.08 -28.27
CA ASN A 442 5.33 -4.41 -27.58
C ASN A 442 6.60 -3.95 -28.33
N PHE A 443 6.45 -3.37 -29.51
CA PHE A 443 7.57 -3.04 -30.42
C PHE A 443 7.51 -1.61 -30.94
N GLU A 444 6.87 -0.70 -30.22
CA GLU A 444 6.72 0.72 -30.58
C GLU A 444 8.06 1.37 -30.97
N GLY A 445 9.16 0.99 -30.31
CA GLY A 445 10.51 1.42 -30.67
C GLY A 445 10.91 1.18 -32.14
N ARG A 446 10.21 0.29 -32.85
CA ARG A 446 10.44 -0.03 -34.28
C ARG A 446 9.73 0.93 -35.23
N SER A 447 8.74 1.70 -34.78
CA SER A 447 8.02 2.68 -35.62
C SER A 447 8.62 4.09 -35.53
N HIS A 448 9.46 4.38 -34.52
CA HIS A 448 10.06 5.70 -34.37
C HIS A 448 11.00 6.11 -35.52
N SER A 449 11.09 7.43 -35.74
CA SER A 449 12.17 8.04 -36.51
C SER A 449 13.53 7.66 -35.90
N ASN A 450 14.53 7.45 -36.74
CA ASN A 450 15.88 7.06 -36.33
C ASN A 450 15.96 5.77 -35.50
N ARG A 451 15.04 4.81 -35.74
CA ARG A 451 15.00 3.48 -35.09
C ARG A 451 16.33 2.70 -35.07
N TYR A 452 17.26 3.00 -35.98
CA TYR A 452 18.57 2.37 -36.11
C TYR A 452 19.72 3.21 -35.55
N TYR A 453 19.45 4.33 -34.85
CA TYR A 453 20.48 5.24 -34.32
C TYR A 453 21.58 4.49 -33.55
N ASN A 454 21.19 3.75 -32.51
CA ASN A 454 22.13 2.99 -31.66
C ASN A 454 22.88 1.95 -32.46
N HIS A 455 22.19 1.19 -33.33
CA HIS A 455 22.85 0.18 -34.15
C HIS A 455 23.94 0.80 -35.04
N ASN A 456 23.62 1.92 -35.70
CA ASN A 456 24.54 2.63 -36.58
C ASN A 456 25.74 3.21 -35.80
N LEU A 457 25.49 3.79 -34.62
CA LEU A 457 26.55 4.26 -33.72
C LEU A 457 27.49 3.12 -33.35
N LEU A 458 26.94 2.04 -32.82
CA LEU A 458 27.72 0.91 -32.33
C LEU A 458 28.45 0.20 -33.48
N ALA A 459 27.83 0.04 -34.65
CA ALA A 459 28.45 -0.61 -35.81
C ALA A 459 29.68 0.17 -36.28
N LYS A 460 29.64 1.50 -36.25
CA LYS A 460 30.80 2.36 -36.53
C LYS A 460 31.93 2.16 -35.51
N MET A 461 31.58 1.98 -34.23
CA MET A 461 32.55 1.83 -33.15
C MET A 461 33.19 0.43 -33.08
N TYR A 462 32.40 -0.63 -33.30
CA TYR A 462 32.78 -2.01 -32.97
C TYR A 462 32.83 -2.97 -34.15
N LYS A 463 32.44 -2.53 -35.37
CA LYS A 463 32.33 -3.30 -36.62
C LYS A 463 31.32 -4.46 -36.58
N ARG A 464 31.47 -5.42 -35.66
CA ARG A 464 30.58 -6.57 -35.46
C ARG A 464 30.11 -6.64 -34.01
N ILE A 465 28.79 -6.73 -33.82
CA ILE A 465 28.16 -6.75 -32.50
C ILE A 465 27.30 -8.01 -32.39
N PRO A 466 27.67 -8.98 -31.54
CA PRO A 466 26.87 -10.18 -31.32
C PRO A 466 25.75 -9.88 -30.31
N TYR A 467 24.71 -9.17 -30.73
CA TYR A 467 23.56 -8.82 -29.87
C TYR A 467 22.93 -10.05 -29.20
N GLN A 468 22.99 -11.22 -29.86
CA GLN A 468 22.53 -12.49 -29.31
C GLN A 468 23.21 -12.84 -27.98
N ALA A 469 24.49 -12.52 -27.80
CA ALA A 469 25.20 -12.76 -26.54
C ALA A 469 24.77 -11.78 -25.44
N GLY A 470 23.98 -10.76 -25.79
CA GLY A 470 23.41 -9.78 -24.88
C GLY A 470 21.97 -10.07 -24.44
N VAL A 471 21.37 -11.18 -24.85
CA VAL A 471 20.00 -11.53 -24.42
C VAL A 471 20.02 -12.13 -23.04
N VAL A 472 18.93 -11.99 -22.28
CA VAL A 472 18.80 -12.52 -20.92
C VAL A 472 19.18 -14.01 -20.83
N GLY A 473 18.76 -14.82 -21.80
CA GLY A 473 19.07 -16.26 -21.85
C GLY A 473 20.56 -16.62 -22.03
N CYS A 474 21.41 -15.64 -22.38
CA CYS A 474 22.86 -15.80 -22.48
C CYS A 474 23.61 -15.40 -21.21
N ILE A 475 22.92 -14.97 -20.16
CA ILE A 475 23.52 -14.63 -18.86
C ILE A 475 23.70 -15.90 -18.03
N GLU A 476 24.90 -16.12 -17.50
CA GLU A 476 25.25 -17.31 -16.72
C GLU A 476 24.72 -17.26 -15.28
N MET A 477 24.78 -16.09 -14.63
CA MET A 477 24.33 -15.95 -13.24
C MET A 477 22.85 -15.53 -13.20
N TYR A 478 22.07 -16.15 -12.33
CA TYR A 478 20.66 -15.81 -12.15
C TYR A 478 20.23 -15.93 -10.69
N THR A 479 19.23 -15.15 -10.29
CA THR A 479 18.65 -15.23 -8.95
C THR A 479 17.49 -16.22 -8.94
N GLN A 480 17.29 -16.90 -7.81
CA GLN A 480 16.13 -17.78 -7.61
C GLN A 480 15.78 -17.85 -6.12
N TYR A 481 14.52 -18.13 -5.81
CA TYR A 481 14.13 -18.63 -4.48
C TYR A 481 14.10 -20.15 -4.48
N ASP A 482 14.97 -20.77 -3.68
CA ASP A 482 15.00 -22.21 -3.43
C ASP A 482 14.54 -22.48 -2.00
N LEU A 483 13.43 -23.20 -1.82
CA LEU A 483 12.79 -23.41 -0.50
C LEU A 483 12.64 -22.11 0.32
N LYS A 484 12.26 -21.00 -0.35
CA LYS A 484 12.15 -19.63 0.20
C LYS A 484 13.47 -18.94 0.57
N GLN A 485 14.61 -19.55 0.29
CA GLN A 485 15.92 -18.91 0.45
C GLN A 485 16.35 -18.28 -0.87
N PHE A 486 16.76 -17.01 -0.80
CA PHE A 486 17.35 -16.31 -1.94
C PHE A 486 18.73 -16.89 -2.26
N GLN A 487 18.98 -17.22 -3.53
CA GLN A 487 20.26 -17.67 -4.01
C GLN A 487 20.61 -17.03 -5.35
N VAL A 488 21.92 -16.85 -5.57
CA VAL A 488 22.48 -16.56 -6.89
C VAL A 488 23.11 -17.85 -7.41
N LYS A 489 22.55 -18.40 -8.50
CA LYS A 489 22.98 -19.65 -9.13
C LYS A 489 23.64 -19.38 -10.47
N VAL A 490 24.35 -20.38 -10.98
CA VAL A 490 25.01 -20.34 -12.29
C VAL A 490 24.40 -21.41 -13.19
N ARG A 491 24.03 -21.04 -14.42
CA ARG A 491 23.56 -21.95 -15.47
C ARG A 491 24.57 -22.05 -16.59
N LYS A 492 24.59 -23.19 -17.27
CA LYS A 492 25.30 -23.33 -18.55
C LYS A 492 24.53 -22.58 -19.63
N VAL A 493 25.24 -21.81 -20.44
CA VAL A 493 24.68 -21.08 -21.57
C VAL A 493 25.12 -21.71 -22.90
N PRO A 494 24.32 -21.60 -23.98
CA PRO A 494 24.70 -22.10 -25.30
C PRO A 494 26.02 -21.51 -25.83
N ALA A 495 26.71 -22.24 -26.72
CA ALA A 495 27.99 -21.80 -27.30
C ALA A 495 27.90 -20.47 -28.06
N TYR A 496 26.74 -20.14 -28.65
CA TYR A 496 26.54 -18.86 -29.32
C TYR A 496 26.49 -17.67 -28.35
N CYS A 497 26.42 -17.91 -27.04
CA CYS A 497 26.46 -16.89 -25.99
C CYS A 497 27.88 -16.50 -25.58
N SER A 498 28.94 -17.11 -26.11
CA SER A 498 30.32 -16.76 -25.78
C SER A 498 30.65 -15.32 -26.18
N VAL A 499 31.43 -14.62 -25.33
CA VAL A 499 31.77 -13.20 -25.45
C VAL A 499 33.28 -12.99 -25.50
#